data_AF-A0A9E3ERS3-F1
#
_entry.id   AF-A0A9E3ERS3-F1
#
_cell.length_a   1.000
_cell.length_b   1.000
_cell.length_c   1.000
_cell.angle_alpha   90.00
_cell.angle_beta   90.00
_cell.angle_gamma   90.00
#
_symmetry.space_group_name_H-M   'P 1'
#
loop_
_entity.id
_entity.type
_entity.pdbx_description
1 polymer ?
#
loop_
_entity_poly.entity_id
_entity_poly.type
_entity_poly.pdbx_seq_one_letter_code
_entity_poly.pdbx_strand_id
1 'polypeptide(L)'
;ALLLGPLLVLGIRTGRLGEWARTAIVSVATWLAVNLPVMMLYPRGWSEFFRLNTRRGDDMDSLYNIVKSFTAWRGFDPHLGFWQPPQLLNAVVLVLFLLCCAAIGYIALTAPRRPRVAQLMFLVVAAFLLTNKVWSPQFSLWLVPLAVLALPHRRILLTWMTIDALVWVPRMYYLYSVPNRGLPEQWFTAVVLLRDIAVLALCALIVRQIYRPEEDLVRWGGRVDDPAGGVFDRAGDAPPRWVPLRLRPARLRPLARASAAVEVDGRQAVAR
;
A
#
# COMPACT_ATOMS: atom_id res chain seq x y z
N ALA A 1 11.02 2.95 -1.20
CA ALA A 1 10.10 4.09 -1.35
C ALA A 1 8.71 3.81 -0.74
N LEU A 2 8.03 2.71 -1.10
CA LEU A 2 6.66 2.40 -0.64
C LEU A 2 6.45 2.53 0.87
N LEU A 3 7.41 2.07 1.68
CA LEU A 3 7.33 2.11 3.14
C LEU A 3 7.50 3.51 3.75
N LEU A 4 8.09 4.47 3.02
CA LEU A 4 8.27 5.84 3.51
C LEU A 4 6.95 6.62 3.54
N GLY A 5 5.98 6.25 2.69
CA GLY A 5 4.64 6.86 2.64
C GLY A 5 3.86 6.68 3.95
N PRO A 6 3.63 5.43 4.41
CA PRO A 6 3.07 5.14 5.73
C PRO A 6 3.75 5.90 6.87
N LEU A 7 5.08 5.94 6.89
CA LEU A 7 5.85 6.64 7.91
C LEU A 7 5.66 8.17 7.83
N LEU A 8 5.53 8.74 6.63
CA LEU A 8 5.25 10.15 6.44
C LEU A 8 3.90 10.51 7.04
N VAL A 9 2.87 9.73 6.73
CA VAL A 9 1.51 9.97 7.24
C VAL A 9 1.48 9.89 8.77
N LEU A 10 2.20 8.93 9.35
CA LEU A 10 2.34 8.82 10.81
C LEU A 10 3.14 9.99 11.39
N GLY A 11 4.22 10.41 10.74
CA GLY A 11 5.00 11.60 11.11
C GLY A 11 4.18 12.88 11.07
N ILE A 12 3.29 13.03 10.08
CA ILE A 12 2.30 14.12 10.04
C ILE A 12 1.36 13.99 11.23
N ARG A 13 0.81 12.81 11.51
CA ARG A 13 -0.14 12.62 12.61
C ARG A 13 0.46 12.90 13.99
N THR A 14 1.72 12.52 14.22
CA THR A 14 2.40 12.67 15.52
C THR A 14 3.27 13.92 15.61
N GLY A 15 3.32 14.76 14.57
CA GLY A 15 4.21 15.92 14.51
C GLY A 15 5.71 15.60 14.43
N ARG A 16 6.07 14.34 14.14
CA ARG A 16 7.47 13.85 14.12
C ARG A 16 8.06 13.83 12.69
N LEU A 17 7.92 14.94 11.97
CA LEU A 17 8.43 15.06 10.60
C LEU A 17 9.97 15.02 10.52
N GLY A 18 10.67 15.46 11.56
CA GLY A 18 12.14 15.39 11.64
C GLY A 18 12.66 13.94 11.61
N GLU A 19 12.06 13.06 12.41
CA GLU A 19 12.42 11.63 12.44
C GLU A 19 12.14 10.93 11.10
N TRP A 20 11.00 11.27 10.48
CA TRP A 20 10.69 10.80 9.14
C TRP A 20 11.72 11.30 8.11
N ALA A 21 12.05 12.59 8.14
CA ALA A 21 13.01 13.19 7.21
C ALA A 21 14.39 12.55 7.34
N ARG A 22 14.85 12.32 8.57
CA ARG A 22 16.10 11.59 8.84
C ARG A 22 16.06 10.18 8.23
N THR A 23 14.96 9.45 8.43
CA THR A 23 14.78 8.11 7.87
C THR A 23 14.80 8.14 6.34
N ALA A 24 14.12 9.11 5.73
CA ALA A 24 14.07 9.29 4.29
C ALA A 24 15.45 9.63 3.69
N ILE A 25 16.17 10.57 4.31
CA ILE A 25 17.52 10.99 3.88
C ILE A 25 18.48 9.81 3.96
N VAL A 26 18.52 9.09 5.09
CA VAL A 26 19.39 7.92 5.24
C VAL A 26 19.03 6.84 4.21
N SER A 27 17.75 6.58 4.00
CA SER A 27 17.30 5.60 2.99
C SER A 27 17.76 5.97 1.58
N VAL A 28 17.63 7.25 1.18
CA VAL A 28 18.07 7.74 -0.13
C VAL A 28 19.59 7.70 -0.24
N ALA A 29 20.30 8.15 0.79
CA ALA A 29 21.76 8.14 0.83
C ALA A 29 22.33 6.72 0.73
N THR A 30 21.77 5.76 1.47
CA THR A 30 22.17 4.34 1.37
C THR A 30 21.84 3.76 0.01
N TRP A 31 20.65 4.04 -0.53
CA TRP A 31 20.27 3.58 -1.86
C TRP A 31 21.24 4.10 -2.93
N LEU A 32 21.59 5.39 -2.87
CA LEU A 32 22.58 6.00 -3.75
C LEU A 32 23.97 5.39 -3.54
N ALA A 33 24.44 5.25 -2.30
CA ALA A 33 25.75 4.67 -2.02
C ALA A 33 25.91 3.27 -2.64
N VAL A 34 24.85 2.47 -2.63
CA VAL A 34 24.84 1.12 -3.23
C VAL A 34 24.66 1.15 -4.75
N ASN A 35 23.76 1.99 -5.28
CA ASN A 35 23.40 1.98 -6.71
C ASN A 35 24.32 2.84 -7.57
N LEU A 36 24.83 3.96 -7.05
CA LEU A 36 25.60 4.95 -7.80
C LEU A 36 26.87 4.36 -8.44
N PRO A 37 27.65 3.49 -7.79
CA PRO A 37 28.80 2.85 -8.44
C PRO A 37 28.37 2.03 -9.68
N VAL A 38 27.26 1.29 -9.58
CA VAL A 38 26.73 0.49 -10.69
C VAL A 38 26.16 1.39 -11.79
N MET A 39 25.49 2.48 -11.43
CA MET A 39 24.97 3.49 -12.38
C MET A 39 26.09 4.14 -13.18
N MET A 40 27.23 4.44 -12.54
CA MET A 40 28.38 5.08 -13.18
C MET A 40 29.17 4.10 -14.05
N LEU A 41 29.41 2.88 -13.57
CA LEU A 41 30.22 1.88 -14.29
C LEU A 41 29.42 1.16 -15.39
N TYR A 42 28.13 0.91 -15.17
CA TYR A 42 27.26 0.12 -16.05
C TYR A 42 25.87 0.77 -16.28
N PRO A 43 25.79 2.00 -16.82
CA PRO A 43 24.54 2.75 -16.96
C PRO A 43 23.47 2.03 -17.79
N ARG A 44 23.87 1.32 -18.85
CA ARG A 44 22.96 0.52 -19.68
C ARG A 44 22.40 -0.68 -18.93
N GLY A 45 23.25 -1.41 -18.20
CA GLY A 45 22.82 -2.57 -17.41
C GLY A 45 21.90 -2.15 -16.26
N TRP A 46 22.20 -1.04 -15.60
CA TRP A 46 21.36 -0.51 -14.52
C TRP A 46 19.98 -0.06 -15.02
N SER A 47 19.92 0.66 -16.15
CA SER A 47 18.66 1.18 -16.68
C SER A 47 17.76 0.12 -17.33
N GLU A 48 18.30 -1.07 -17.62
CA GLU A 48 17.58 -2.15 -18.29
C GLU A 48 16.34 -2.61 -17.51
N PHE A 49 16.45 -2.67 -16.17
CA PHE A 49 15.30 -3.00 -15.31
C PHE A 49 14.14 -2.02 -15.52
N PHE A 50 14.42 -0.72 -15.55
CA PHE A 50 13.38 0.31 -15.74
C PHE A 50 12.82 0.24 -17.16
N ARG A 51 13.69 0.09 -18.17
CA ARG A 51 13.28 -0.05 -19.58
C ARG A 51 12.32 -1.22 -19.78
N LEU A 52 12.62 -2.38 -19.20
CA LEU A 52 11.78 -3.57 -19.30
C LEU A 52 10.45 -3.38 -18.55
N ASN A 53 10.45 -2.81 -17.34
CA ASN A 53 9.21 -2.56 -16.59
C ASN A 53 8.28 -1.55 -17.29
N THR A 54 8.83 -0.50 -17.90
CA THR A 54 8.03 0.51 -18.61
C THR A 54 7.37 -0.07 -19.87
N ARG A 55 8.08 -0.94 -20.59
CA ARG A 55 7.59 -1.54 -21.84
C ARG A 55 6.75 -2.80 -21.66
N ARG A 56 6.81 -3.43 -20.48
CA ARG A 56 6.02 -4.63 -20.17
C ARG A 56 4.52 -4.29 -20.18
N GLY A 57 3.74 -5.11 -20.90
CA GLY A 57 2.29 -5.08 -20.86
C GLY A 57 1.74 -5.53 -19.50
N ASP A 58 0.42 -5.63 -19.40
CA ASP A 58 -0.23 -6.24 -18.24
C ASP A 58 0.10 -7.74 -18.15
N ASP A 59 0.44 -8.18 -16.94
CA ASP A 59 0.76 -9.58 -16.66
C ASP A 59 -0.51 -10.40 -16.51
N MET A 60 -0.38 -11.71 -16.71
CA MET A 60 -1.47 -12.69 -16.71
C MET A 60 -2.21 -12.73 -15.37
N ASP A 61 -1.47 -12.49 -14.30
CA ASP A 61 -1.94 -12.48 -12.91
C ASP A 61 -2.53 -11.13 -12.46
N SER A 62 -2.67 -10.15 -13.36
CA SER A 62 -3.15 -8.79 -13.02
C SER A 62 -4.68 -8.67 -13.08
N LEU A 63 -5.24 -7.72 -12.31
CA LEU A 63 -6.66 -7.37 -12.38
C LEU A 63 -7.11 -6.99 -13.80
N TYR A 64 -6.21 -6.38 -14.59
CA TYR A 64 -6.50 -6.01 -15.97
C TYR A 64 -6.74 -7.24 -16.84
N ASN A 65 -5.91 -8.28 -16.69
CA ASN A 65 -6.09 -9.54 -17.42
C ASN A 65 -7.37 -10.26 -16.98
N ILE A 66 -7.73 -10.19 -15.69
CA ILE A 66 -9.03 -10.71 -15.21
C ILE A 66 -10.19 -10.05 -15.97
N VAL A 67 -10.19 -8.72 -16.05
CA VAL A 67 -11.25 -7.99 -16.76
C VAL A 67 -11.26 -8.33 -18.25
N LYS A 68 -10.10 -8.41 -18.91
CA LYS A 68 -10.00 -8.80 -20.33
C LYS A 68 -10.58 -10.20 -20.58
N SER A 69 -10.21 -11.18 -19.75
CA SER A 69 -10.64 -12.56 -19.86
C SER A 69 -12.16 -12.73 -19.71
N PHE A 70 -12.78 -11.94 -18.82
CA PHE A 70 -14.22 -12.03 -18.54
C PHE A 70 -15.13 -11.10 -19.37
N THR A 71 -14.64 -9.96 -19.87
CA THR A 71 -15.51 -8.91 -20.46
C THR A 71 -15.25 -8.61 -21.94
N ALA A 72 -14.46 -9.43 -22.64
CA ALA A 72 -14.04 -9.22 -24.03
C ALA A 72 -13.37 -7.85 -24.29
N TRP A 73 -12.98 -7.16 -23.22
CA TRP A 73 -12.35 -5.85 -23.26
C TRP A 73 -10.93 -5.98 -23.84
N ARG A 74 -10.58 -5.13 -24.80
CA ARG A 74 -9.28 -5.19 -25.50
C ARG A 74 -8.14 -4.47 -24.76
N GLY A 75 -8.40 -3.98 -23.56
CA GLY A 75 -7.46 -3.17 -22.77
C GLY A 75 -7.55 -1.67 -23.04
N PHE A 76 -6.75 -0.89 -22.31
CA PHE A 76 -6.72 0.57 -22.43
C PHE A 76 -6.03 1.04 -23.72
N ASP A 77 -5.06 0.29 -24.22
CA ASP A 77 -4.28 0.68 -25.38
C ASP A 77 -4.30 -0.44 -26.46
N PRO A 78 -5.39 -0.57 -27.24
CA PRO A 78 -5.60 -1.71 -28.16
C PRO A 78 -4.74 -1.69 -29.44
N HIS A 79 -4.11 -0.56 -29.77
CA HIS A 79 -3.27 -0.38 -30.97
C HIS A 79 -1.79 -0.20 -30.63
N LEU A 80 -1.27 -0.90 -29.62
CA LEU A 80 0.15 -0.84 -29.28
C LEU A 80 1.01 -1.48 -30.38
N GLY A 81 2.01 -0.75 -30.87
CA GLY A 81 3.10 -1.34 -31.63
C GLY A 81 3.97 -2.26 -30.75
N PHE A 82 4.69 -3.18 -31.39
CA PHE A 82 5.63 -4.06 -30.70
C PHE A 82 6.66 -3.22 -29.89
N TRP A 83 6.80 -3.48 -28.59
CA TRP A 83 7.66 -2.75 -27.63
C TRP A 83 7.33 -1.28 -27.34
N GLN A 84 6.14 -0.80 -27.70
CA GLN A 84 5.68 0.51 -27.24
C GLN A 84 5.19 0.43 -25.78
N PRO A 85 5.53 1.42 -24.93
CA PRO A 85 5.03 1.45 -23.56
C PRO A 85 3.52 1.78 -23.53
N PRO A 86 2.70 1.05 -22.76
CA PRO A 86 1.27 1.32 -22.65
C PRO A 86 1.05 2.54 -21.76
N GLN A 87 1.00 3.72 -22.36
CA GLN A 87 1.00 4.99 -21.63
C GLN A 87 -0.28 5.19 -20.81
N LEU A 88 -1.44 4.84 -21.38
CA LEU A 88 -2.70 4.99 -20.66
C LEU A 88 -2.80 4.00 -19.51
N LEU A 89 -2.42 2.73 -19.73
CA LEU A 89 -2.36 1.74 -18.64
C LEU A 89 -1.43 2.19 -17.52
N ASN A 90 -0.21 2.65 -17.85
CA ASN A 90 0.75 3.12 -16.85
C ASN A 90 0.19 4.34 -16.07
N ALA A 91 -0.48 5.26 -16.75
CA ALA A 91 -1.12 6.41 -16.10
C ALA A 91 -2.28 5.98 -15.18
N VAL A 92 -3.13 5.06 -15.63
CA VAL A 92 -4.26 4.53 -14.84
C VAL A 92 -3.74 3.82 -13.58
N VAL A 93 -2.74 2.95 -13.72
CA VAL A 93 -2.08 2.26 -12.58
C VAL A 93 -1.55 3.29 -11.58
N LEU A 94 -0.84 4.31 -12.06
CA LEU A 94 -0.28 5.36 -11.21
C LEU A 94 -1.39 6.13 -10.46
N VAL A 95 -2.43 6.57 -11.18
CA VAL A 95 -3.54 7.33 -10.59
C VAL A 95 -4.29 6.47 -9.56
N LEU A 96 -4.63 5.22 -9.89
CA LEU A 96 -5.29 4.30 -8.94
C LEU A 96 -4.43 4.08 -7.70
N PHE A 97 -3.13 3.84 -7.87
CA PHE A 97 -2.22 3.67 -6.74
C PHE A 97 -2.15 4.92 -5.86
N LEU A 98 -2.07 6.11 -6.45
CA LEU A 98 -2.08 7.38 -5.72
C LEU A 98 -3.42 7.61 -4.99
N LEU A 99 -4.55 7.26 -5.60
CA LEU A 99 -5.86 7.30 -4.96
C LEU A 99 -5.94 6.35 -3.77
N CYS A 100 -5.43 5.12 -3.89
CA CYS A 100 -5.34 4.18 -2.77
C CYS A 100 -4.42 4.72 -1.65
N CYS A 101 -3.27 5.31 -1.99
CA CYS A 101 -2.38 5.94 -1.02
C CYS A 101 -3.08 7.11 -0.31
N ALA A 102 -3.84 7.93 -1.03
CA ALA A 102 -4.61 9.03 -0.46
C ALA A 102 -5.72 8.50 0.47
N ALA A 103 -6.42 7.42 0.10
CA ALA A 103 -7.41 6.76 0.95
C ALA A 103 -6.79 6.19 2.23
N ILE A 104 -5.64 5.51 2.13
CA ILE A 104 -4.90 5.01 3.30
C ILE A 104 -4.42 6.16 4.17
N GLY A 105 -3.94 7.26 3.56
CA GLY A 105 -3.55 8.48 4.26
C GLY A 105 -4.73 9.10 5.03
N TYR A 106 -5.89 9.18 4.38
CA TYR A 106 -7.13 9.63 5.00
C TYR A 106 -7.53 8.75 6.19
N ILE A 107 -7.54 7.43 6.02
CA ILE A 107 -7.83 6.48 7.09
C ILE A 107 -6.85 6.68 8.25
N ALA A 108 -5.56 6.81 7.94
CA ALA A 108 -4.54 6.95 8.96
C ALA A 108 -4.64 8.26 9.76
N LEU A 109 -5.07 9.36 9.15
CA LEU A 109 -5.28 10.64 9.83
C LEU A 109 -6.60 10.67 10.63
N THR A 110 -7.66 10.08 10.09
CA THR A 110 -9.00 10.11 10.69
C THR A 110 -9.27 9.03 11.73
N ALA A 111 -8.45 7.96 11.77
CA ALA A 111 -8.63 6.84 12.67
C ALA A 111 -8.68 7.28 14.16
N PRO A 112 -9.56 6.69 15.00
CA PRO A 112 -9.74 7.10 16.39
C PRO A 112 -8.47 7.03 17.23
N ARG A 113 -7.65 6.01 16.98
CA ARG A 113 -6.31 5.84 17.53
C ARG A 113 -5.34 5.67 16.36
N ARG A 114 -4.09 6.07 16.56
CA ARG A 114 -3.04 5.94 15.55
C ARG A 114 -2.98 4.50 15.02
N PRO A 115 -3.05 4.27 13.70
CA PRO A 115 -2.85 2.93 13.15
C PRO A 115 -1.44 2.42 13.42
N ARG A 116 -1.26 1.11 13.53
CA ARG A 116 0.08 0.51 13.69
C ARG A 116 0.88 0.63 12.40
N VAL A 117 2.20 0.78 12.51
CA VAL A 117 3.10 0.92 11.34
C VAL A 117 2.92 -0.24 10.37
N ALA A 118 2.89 -1.47 10.88
CA ALA A 118 2.72 -2.68 10.08
C ALA A 118 1.39 -2.71 9.30
N GLN A 119 0.29 -2.22 9.89
CA GLN A 119 -1.01 -2.16 9.23
C GLN A 119 -0.98 -1.22 8.01
N LEU A 120 -0.40 -0.03 8.16
CA LEU A 120 -0.30 0.92 7.05
C LEU A 120 0.69 0.45 5.98
N MET A 121 1.81 -0.16 6.38
CA MET A 121 2.74 -0.77 5.44
C MET A 121 2.08 -1.89 4.63
N PHE A 122 1.33 -2.78 5.28
CA PHE A 122 0.57 -3.83 4.60
C PHE A 122 -0.42 -3.24 3.59
N LEU A 123 -1.24 -2.26 4.01
CA LEU A 123 -2.24 -1.65 3.13
C LEU A 123 -1.61 -0.99 1.90
N VAL A 124 -0.47 -0.29 2.05
CA VAL A 124 0.22 0.34 0.91
C VAL A 124 0.84 -0.68 -0.02
N VAL A 125 1.46 -1.75 0.51
CA VAL A 125 2.02 -2.81 -0.33
C VAL A 125 0.90 -3.60 -1.03
N ALA A 126 -0.19 -3.92 -0.35
CA ALA A 126 -1.35 -4.59 -0.95
C ALA A 126 -2.00 -3.71 -2.03
N ALA A 127 -2.18 -2.41 -1.77
CA ALA A 127 -2.67 -1.46 -2.77
C ALA A 127 -1.75 -1.38 -3.98
N PHE A 128 -0.42 -1.37 -3.77
CA PHE A 128 0.55 -1.43 -4.84
C PHE A 128 0.36 -2.70 -5.68
N LEU A 129 0.28 -3.88 -5.06
CA LEU A 129 0.14 -5.14 -5.80
C LEU A 129 -1.19 -5.24 -6.56
N LEU A 130 -2.30 -4.84 -5.94
CA LEU A 130 -3.62 -4.84 -6.58
C LEU A 130 -3.71 -3.86 -7.75
N THR A 131 -3.11 -2.67 -7.64
CA THR A 131 -3.19 -1.64 -8.69
C THR A 131 -2.13 -1.80 -9.78
N ASN A 132 -1.04 -2.51 -9.51
CA ASN A 132 0.05 -2.65 -10.47
C ASN A 132 -0.35 -3.55 -11.66
N LYS A 133 0.21 -3.25 -12.83
CA LYS A 133 0.03 -4.07 -14.04
C LYS A 133 0.80 -5.41 -13.98
N VAL A 134 1.74 -5.57 -13.04
CA VAL A 134 2.51 -6.80 -12.84
C VAL A 134 2.37 -7.28 -11.41
N TRP A 135 1.81 -8.48 -11.24
CA TRP A 135 1.80 -9.21 -9.98
C TRP A 135 2.43 -10.59 -10.18
N SER A 136 3.73 -10.70 -9.92
CA SER A 136 4.38 -12.02 -9.84
C SER A 136 4.14 -12.65 -8.46
N PRO A 137 3.95 -13.98 -8.33
CA PRO A 137 3.80 -14.67 -7.04
C PRO A 137 4.91 -14.35 -6.03
N GLN A 138 6.12 -14.05 -6.50
CA GLN A 138 7.22 -13.62 -5.63
C GLN A 138 6.92 -12.31 -4.87
N PHE A 139 6.04 -11.45 -5.39
CA PHE A 139 5.62 -10.23 -4.71
C PHE A 139 4.65 -10.50 -3.56
N SER A 140 3.90 -11.62 -3.59
CA SER A 140 3.05 -12.03 -2.46
C SER A 140 3.88 -12.30 -1.19
N LEU A 141 5.15 -12.69 -1.34
CA LEU A 141 6.07 -12.85 -0.21
C LEU A 141 6.33 -11.55 0.55
N TRP A 142 6.19 -10.39 -0.09
CA TRP A 142 6.33 -9.10 0.59
C TRP A 142 5.18 -8.85 1.58
N LEU A 143 4.01 -9.42 1.33
CA LEU A 143 2.85 -9.30 2.21
C LEU A 143 2.97 -10.18 3.45
N VAL A 144 3.66 -11.33 3.38
CA VAL A 144 3.75 -12.31 4.48
C VAL A 144 4.21 -11.70 5.81
N PRO A 145 5.41 -11.09 5.93
CA PRO A 145 5.86 -10.53 7.22
C PRO A 145 4.97 -9.38 7.68
N LEU A 146 4.49 -8.55 6.74
CA LEU A 146 3.60 -7.43 7.04
C LEU A 146 2.24 -7.90 7.56
N ALA A 147 1.69 -8.97 6.98
CA ALA A 147 0.40 -9.54 7.36
C ALA A 147 0.47 -10.16 8.77
N VAL A 148 1.55 -10.88 9.07
CA VAL A 148 1.81 -11.45 10.41
C VAL A 148 1.84 -10.36 11.47
N LEU A 149 2.51 -9.24 11.19
CA LEU A 149 2.60 -8.11 12.12
C LEU A 149 1.30 -7.29 12.17
N ALA A 150 0.61 -7.11 11.04
CA ALA A 150 -0.59 -6.30 10.94
C ALA A 150 -1.82 -6.99 11.56
N LEU A 151 -2.02 -8.27 11.29
CA LEU A 151 -3.19 -9.04 11.68
C LEU A 151 -2.76 -10.42 12.20
N PRO A 152 -2.42 -10.56 13.50
CA PRO A 152 -1.88 -11.80 14.07
C PRO A 152 -2.96 -12.89 14.26
N HIS A 153 -3.67 -13.24 13.18
CA HIS A 153 -4.71 -14.25 13.14
C HIS A 153 -4.25 -15.44 12.30
N ARG A 154 -3.60 -16.41 12.96
CA ARG A 154 -2.96 -17.56 12.29
C ARG A 154 -3.87 -18.28 11.27
N ARG A 155 -5.16 -18.47 11.59
CA ARG A 155 -6.09 -19.20 10.72
C ARG A 155 -6.34 -18.42 9.42
N ILE A 156 -6.65 -17.14 9.54
CA ILE A 156 -6.92 -16.26 8.39
C ILE A 156 -5.67 -16.15 7.51
N LEU A 157 -4.51 -15.96 8.13
CA LEU A 157 -3.23 -15.86 7.42
C LEU A 157 -2.89 -17.16 6.68
N LEU A 158 -3.01 -18.32 7.33
CA LEU A 158 -2.76 -19.61 6.70
C LEU A 158 -3.74 -19.89 5.56
N THR A 159 -5.02 -19.53 5.71
CA THR A 159 -6.00 -19.66 4.63
C THR A 159 -5.59 -18.82 3.41
N TRP A 160 -5.25 -17.54 3.61
CA TRP A 160 -4.80 -16.68 2.51
C TRP A 160 -3.49 -17.16 1.87
N MET A 161 -2.50 -17.54 2.68
CA MET A 161 -1.22 -18.07 2.18
C MET A 161 -1.40 -19.35 1.36
N THR A 162 -2.35 -20.20 1.77
CA THR A 162 -2.69 -21.42 1.03
C THR A 162 -3.34 -21.08 -0.30
N ILE A 163 -4.31 -20.16 -0.33
CA ILE A 163 -4.94 -19.69 -1.57
C ILE A 163 -3.87 -19.12 -2.52
N ASP A 164 -2.98 -18.26 -2.03
CA ASP A 164 -1.92 -17.64 -2.82
C ASP A 164 -0.92 -18.67 -3.36
N ALA A 165 -0.52 -19.65 -2.54
CA ALA A 165 0.33 -20.75 -2.98
C ALA A 165 -0.33 -21.62 -4.05
N LEU A 166 -1.63 -21.87 -3.94
CA LEU A 166 -2.39 -22.68 -4.90
C LEU A 166 -2.56 -22.00 -6.26
N VAL A 167 -2.39 -20.67 -6.37
CA VAL A 167 -2.35 -19.95 -7.67
C VAL A 167 -1.24 -20.51 -8.57
N TRP A 168 -0.16 -21.03 -7.99
CA TRP A 168 0.95 -21.62 -8.74
C TRP A 168 0.50 -22.77 -9.65
N VAL A 169 -0.43 -23.62 -9.21
CA VAL A 169 -0.88 -24.79 -9.97
C VAL A 169 -1.51 -24.40 -11.31
N PRO A 170 -2.61 -23.62 -11.38
CA PRO A 170 -3.20 -23.24 -12.65
C PRO A 170 -2.25 -22.38 -13.48
N ARG A 171 -1.37 -21.59 -12.85
CA ARG A 171 -0.35 -20.79 -13.55
C ARG A 171 0.62 -21.67 -14.34
N MET A 172 1.09 -22.77 -13.76
CA MET A 172 1.99 -23.70 -14.46
C MET A 172 1.27 -24.42 -15.60
N TYR A 173 0.03 -24.86 -15.38
CA TYR A 173 -0.76 -25.49 -16.43
C TYR A 173 -1.04 -24.54 -17.61
N TYR A 174 -1.24 -23.26 -17.32
CA TYR A 174 -1.44 -22.23 -18.34
C TYR A 174 -0.15 -21.93 -19.12
N LEU A 175 0.99 -21.76 -18.43
CA LEU A 175 2.28 -21.41 -19.06
C LEU A 175 2.90 -22.54 -19.88
N TYR A 176 2.79 -23.78 -19.41
CA TYR A 176 3.43 -24.94 -20.06
C TYR A 176 2.56 -25.62 -21.12
N SER A 177 1.32 -25.14 -21.34
CA SER A 177 0.41 -25.58 -22.42
C SER A 177 0.46 -27.09 -22.66
N VAL A 178 0.27 -27.89 -21.61
CA VAL A 178 0.41 -29.35 -21.68
C VAL A 178 -0.55 -29.86 -22.77
N PRO A 179 -0.04 -30.53 -23.84
CA PRO A 179 -0.90 -31.04 -24.90
C PRO A 179 -2.01 -31.92 -24.31
N ASN A 180 -3.27 -31.61 -24.64
CA ASN A 180 -4.46 -32.31 -24.14
C ASN A 180 -4.70 -32.27 -22.60
N ARG A 181 -4.02 -31.42 -21.83
CA ARG A 181 -4.29 -31.18 -20.40
C ARG A 181 -4.25 -29.71 -19.96
N GLY A 182 -4.36 -28.76 -20.90
CA GLY A 182 -4.42 -27.34 -20.58
C GLY A 182 -5.69 -27.00 -19.79
N LEU A 183 -5.55 -26.30 -18.67
CA LEU A 183 -6.68 -25.68 -17.98
C LEU A 183 -7.22 -24.53 -18.83
N PRO A 184 -8.55 -24.39 -19.01
CA PRO A 184 -9.13 -23.21 -19.64
C PRO A 184 -8.64 -21.95 -18.93
N GLU A 185 -8.32 -20.89 -19.68
CA GLU A 185 -7.81 -19.60 -19.15
C GLU A 185 -8.65 -19.10 -17.97
N GLN A 186 -9.98 -19.26 -18.05
CA GLN A 186 -10.94 -18.84 -17.04
C GLN A 186 -10.70 -19.47 -15.66
N TRP A 187 -10.19 -20.70 -15.58
CA TRP A 187 -9.86 -21.34 -14.30
C TRP A 187 -8.66 -20.68 -13.64
N PHE A 188 -7.64 -20.35 -14.42
CA PHE A 188 -6.50 -19.58 -13.93
C PHE A 188 -6.95 -18.20 -13.45
N THR A 189 -7.70 -17.49 -14.29
CA THR A 189 -8.25 -16.16 -13.97
C THR A 189 -9.14 -16.18 -12.71
N ALA A 190 -9.95 -17.23 -12.52
CA ALA A 190 -10.80 -17.38 -11.34
C ALA A 190 -9.99 -17.59 -10.04
N VAL A 191 -8.90 -18.37 -10.09
CA VAL A 191 -8.04 -18.58 -8.92
C VAL A 191 -7.26 -17.31 -8.57
N VAL A 192 -6.81 -16.55 -9.58
CA VAL A 192 -6.20 -15.22 -9.39
C VAL A 192 -7.22 -14.25 -8.76
N LEU A 193 -8.46 -14.23 -9.24
CA LEU A 193 -9.54 -13.43 -8.65
C LEU A 193 -9.81 -13.83 -7.19
N LEU A 194 -9.81 -15.13 -6.88
CA LEU A 194 -9.98 -15.62 -5.50
C LEU A 194 -8.85 -15.12 -4.59
N ARG A 195 -7.59 -15.13 -5.06
CA ARG A 195 -6.44 -14.54 -4.36
C ARG A 195 -6.68 -13.06 -4.09
N ASP A 196 -7.12 -12.31 -5.10
CA ASP A 196 -7.33 -10.85 -4.99
C ASP A 196 -8.44 -10.53 -3.99
N ILE A 197 -9.54 -11.30 -4.01
CA ILE A 197 -10.61 -11.21 -3.00
C ILE A 197 -10.06 -11.51 -1.60
N ALA A 198 -9.21 -12.52 -1.44
CA ALA A 198 -8.61 -12.84 -0.15
C ALA A 198 -7.71 -11.71 0.37
N VAL A 199 -6.91 -11.07 -0.50
CA VAL A 199 -6.09 -9.89 -0.12
C VAL A 199 -6.98 -8.70 0.23
N LEU A 200 -8.04 -8.44 -0.53
CA LEU A 200 -9.02 -7.39 -0.21
C LEU A 200 -9.72 -7.64 1.12
N ALA A 201 -10.04 -8.89 1.44
CA ALA A 201 -10.61 -9.26 2.73
C ALA A 201 -9.63 -8.98 3.89
N LEU A 202 -8.33 -9.27 3.72
CA LEU A 202 -7.30 -8.89 4.69
C LEU A 202 -7.21 -7.38 4.88
N CYS A 203 -7.23 -6.61 3.79
CA CYS A 203 -7.26 -5.14 3.84
C CYS A 203 -8.49 -4.64 4.60
N ALA A 204 -9.67 -5.20 4.33
CA ALA A 204 -10.91 -4.82 5.02
C ALA A 204 -10.86 -5.13 6.52
N LEU A 205 -10.33 -6.29 6.92
CA LEU A 205 -10.13 -6.67 8.32
C LEU A 205 -9.17 -5.71 9.04
N ILE A 206 -8.07 -5.33 8.38
CA ILE A 206 -7.11 -4.36 8.94
C ILE A 206 -7.75 -2.99 9.08
N VAL A 207 -8.45 -2.49 8.05
CA VAL A 207 -9.17 -1.20 8.13
C VAL A 207 -10.21 -1.23 9.25
N ARG A 208 -10.92 -2.36 9.42
CA ARG A 208 -11.87 -2.53 10.52
C ARG A 208 -11.17 -2.44 11.88
N GLN A 209 -10.03 -3.11 12.07
CA GLN A 209 -9.23 -2.98 13.31
C GLN A 209 -8.69 -1.58 13.55
N ILE A 210 -8.39 -0.82 12.49
CA ILE A 210 -7.95 0.58 12.62
C ILE A 210 -9.08 1.46 13.19
N TYR A 211 -10.32 1.26 12.74
CA TYR A 211 -11.48 1.99 13.24
C TYR A 211 -12.06 1.43 14.55
N ARG A 212 -11.80 0.16 14.85
CA ARG A 212 -12.18 -0.56 16.08
C ARG A 212 -10.95 -1.04 16.84
N PRO A 213 -10.20 -0.13 17.48
CA PRO A 213 -8.94 -0.46 18.16
C PRO A 213 -9.11 -1.48 19.31
N GLU A 214 -10.33 -1.68 19.81
CA GLU A 214 -10.69 -2.72 20.79
C GLU A 214 -10.56 -4.15 20.25
N GLU A 215 -10.71 -4.36 18.93
CA GLU A 215 -10.53 -5.66 18.28
C GLU A 215 -9.04 -5.97 17.96
N ASP A 216 -8.13 -5.04 18.28
CA ASP A 216 -6.71 -5.17 17.99
C ASP A 216 -5.97 -6.00 19.06
N LEU A 217 -5.73 -7.27 18.72
CA LEU A 217 -5.03 -8.23 19.60
C LEU A 217 -3.65 -7.73 20.05
N VAL A 218 -2.93 -6.99 19.21
CA VAL A 218 -1.56 -6.52 19.53
C VAL A 218 -1.56 -5.45 20.62
N ARG A 219 -2.64 -4.66 20.70
CA ARG A 219 -2.78 -3.60 21.70
C ARG A 219 -3.17 -4.11 23.07
N TRP A 220 -3.56 -5.38 23.17
CA TRP A 220 -3.93 -6.06 24.41
C TRP A 220 -4.90 -5.22 25.27
N GLY A 221 -6.02 -4.79 24.67
CA GLY A 221 -7.01 -3.95 25.35
C GLY A 221 -6.53 -2.53 25.66
N GLY A 222 -5.52 -2.04 24.94
CA GLY A 222 -4.97 -0.69 25.08
C GLY A 222 -3.80 -0.56 26.06
N ARG A 223 -3.34 -1.67 26.66
CA ARG A 223 -2.14 -1.71 27.53
C ARG A 223 -0.85 -1.39 26.79
N VAL A 224 -0.81 -1.66 25.49
CA VAL A 224 0.34 -1.42 24.61
C VAL A 224 -0.12 -0.60 23.40
N ASP A 225 0.73 0.28 22.87
CA ASP A 225 0.38 1.15 21.75
C ASP A 225 0.79 0.60 20.38
N ASP A 226 2.08 0.59 20.04
CA ASP A 226 2.60 -0.08 18.85
C ASP A 226 4.05 -0.57 19.08
N PRO A 227 4.26 -1.85 19.43
CA PRO A 227 5.60 -2.40 19.67
C PRO A 227 6.56 -2.26 18.49
N ALA A 228 6.04 -2.30 17.27
CA ALA A 228 6.82 -2.14 16.04
C ALA A 228 6.90 -0.67 15.58
N GLY A 229 6.36 0.26 16.38
CA GLY A 229 6.21 1.67 16.04
C GLY A 229 7.48 2.50 16.16
N GLY A 230 8.51 2.01 16.84
CA GLY A 230 9.77 2.73 17.05
C GLY A 230 9.54 4.12 17.65
N VAL A 231 10.02 5.16 16.96
CA VAL A 231 9.86 6.58 17.36
C VAL A 231 8.40 7.04 17.49
N PHE A 232 7.46 6.26 16.98
CA PHE A 232 6.04 6.59 17.05
C PHE A 232 5.28 5.78 18.11
N ASP A 233 5.91 4.82 18.79
CA ASP A 233 5.30 4.10 19.90
C ASP A 233 5.01 5.08 21.05
N ARG A 234 3.77 5.05 21.58
CA ARG A 234 3.27 5.94 22.63
C ARG A 234 3.35 7.44 22.30
N ALA A 235 3.61 7.81 21.05
CA ALA A 235 3.62 9.20 20.63
C ALA A 235 2.19 9.78 20.66
N GLY A 236 2.03 10.94 21.29
CA GLY A 236 0.76 11.67 21.26
C GLY A 236 0.39 12.12 19.85
N ASP A 237 -0.91 12.19 19.56
CA ASP A 237 -1.41 12.80 18.34
C ASP A 237 -1.17 14.32 18.41
N ALA A 238 -0.25 14.83 17.58
CA ALA A 238 0.15 16.23 17.53
C ALA A 238 0.26 16.69 16.06
N PRO A 239 -0.84 16.64 15.28
CA PRO A 239 -0.79 16.99 13.87
C PRO A 239 -0.42 18.47 13.68
N PRO A 240 0.45 18.81 12.71
CA PRO A 240 0.79 20.19 12.39
C PRO A 240 -0.44 21.08 12.15
N ARG A 241 -0.30 22.37 12.43
CA ARG A 241 -1.41 23.33 12.34
C ARG A 241 -2.05 23.42 10.95
N TRP A 242 -1.27 23.18 9.89
CA TRP A 242 -1.74 23.18 8.50
C TRP A 242 -2.64 21.99 8.14
N VAL A 243 -2.68 20.93 8.97
CA VAL A 243 -3.59 19.79 8.74
C VAL A 243 -5.03 20.19 9.10
N PRO A 244 -5.99 20.13 8.15
CA PRO A 244 -7.39 20.50 8.38
C PRO A 244 -8.02 19.75 9.55
N LEU A 245 -8.85 20.46 10.34
CA LEU A 245 -9.61 19.90 11.47
C LEU A 245 -10.44 18.66 11.10
N ARG A 246 -10.97 18.61 9.87
CA ARG A 246 -11.76 17.47 9.37
C ARG A 246 -10.94 16.18 9.27
N LEU A 247 -9.65 16.30 8.98
CA LEU A 247 -8.71 15.18 8.88
C LEU A 247 -8.14 14.77 10.25
N ARG A 248 -8.41 15.54 11.31
CA ARG A 248 -7.95 15.19 12.67
C ARG A 248 -8.87 14.14 13.31
N PRO A 249 -8.33 13.29 14.20
CA PRO A 249 -9.11 12.32 14.97
C PRO A 249 -10.27 12.99 15.70
N ALA A 250 -11.42 12.31 15.80
CA ALA A 250 -12.64 12.88 16.38
C ALA A 250 -12.43 13.43 17.81
N ARG A 251 -11.53 12.82 18.60
CA ARG A 251 -11.19 13.24 19.97
C ARG A 251 -10.49 14.60 20.04
N LEU A 252 -9.76 15.00 19.00
CA LEU A 252 -9.03 16.26 18.95
C LEU A 252 -9.85 17.42 18.36
N ARG A 253 -11.02 17.14 17.77
CA ARG A 253 -11.86 18.17 17.13
C ARG A 253 -12.45 19.20 18.10
N PRO A 254 -12.94 18.84 19.31
CA PRO A 254 -13.49 19.81 20.26
C PRO A 254 -12.41 20.79 20.78
N LEU A 255 -11.25 20.25 21.18
CA LEU A 255 -10.12 21.04 21.69
C LEU A 255 -9.57 22.03 20.65
N ALA A 256 -9.46 21.57 19.40
CA ALA A 256 -8.94 22.40 18.33
C ALA A 256 -9.94 23.46 17.81
N ARG A 257 -11.26 23.25 17.98
CA ARG A 257 -12.27 24.30 17.75
C ARG A 257 -12.20 25.38 18.82
N ALA A 258 -12.03 25.00 20.09
CA ALA A 258 -11.89 25.94 21.19
C ALA A 258 -10.64 26.81 21.03
N SER A 259 -9.48 26.22 20.70
CA SER A 259 -8.25 26.98 20.48
C SER A 259 -8.34 27.96 19.29
N ALA A 260 -8.98 27.53 18.19
CA ALA A 260 -9.16 28.38 17.01
C ALA A 260 -10.10 29.57 17.30
N ALA A 261 -11.14 29.38 18.11
CA ALA A 261 -12.03 30.46 18.53
C ALA A 261 -11.28 31.52 19.36
N VAL A 262 -10.43 31.09 20.30
CA VAL A 262 -9.60 31.99 21.11
C VAL A 262 -8.57 32.76 20.26
N GLU A 263 -7.95 32.10 19.27
CA GLU A 263 -6.98 32.76 18.37
C GLU A 263 -7.64 33.82 17.47
N VAL A 264 -8.88 33.60 17.03
CA VAL A 264 -9.65 34.58 16.25
C VAL A 264 -10.05 35.77 17.11
N ASP A 265 -10.53 35.54 18.33
CA ASP A 265 -10.92 36.59 19.27
C ASP A 265 -9.71 37.47 19.69
N GLY A 266 -8.57 36.83 19.99
CA GLY A 266 -7.32 37.54 20.28
C GLY A 266 -6.81 38.39 19.10
N ARG A 267 -6.96 37.94 17.85
CA ARG A 267 -6.61 38.75 16.67
C ARG A 267 -7.56 39.92 16.46
N GLN A 268 -8.85 39.77 16.80
CA GLN A 268 -9.81 40.87 16.73
C GLN A 268 -9.58 41.91 17.83
N ALA A 269 -9.14 41.48 19.01
CA ALA A 269 -8.80 42.37 20.12
C ALA A 269 -7.51 43.18 19.88
N VAL A 270 -6.51 42.61 19.20
CA VAL A 270 -5.26 43.29 18.85
C VAL A 270 -5.41 44.23 17.64
N ALA A 271 -6.48 44.06 16.84
CA ALA A 271 -6.79 44.90 15.68
C ALA A 271 -7.69 46.11 16.00
N ARG A 272 -8.08 46.31 17.27
CA ARG A 272 -8.80 47.48 17.78
C ARG A 272 -7.87 48.33 18.65
#